data_AF-A0A3G2LMK5-F1
#
_entry.id   AF-A0A3G2LMK5-F1
#
_cell.length_a   1.000
_cell.length_b   1.000
_cell.length_c   1.000
_cell.angle_alpha   90.00
_cell.angle_beta   90.00
_cell.angle_gamma   90.00
#
_symmetry.space_group_name_H-M   'P 1'
#
loop_
_entity.id
_entity.type
_entity.pdbx_description
1 polymer ?
#
loop_
_entity_poly.entity_id
_entity_poly.type
_entity_poly.pdbx_seq_one_letter_code
_entity_poly.pdbx_strand_id
1 'polypeptide(L)' 'LQVYNKCWKFEHCNFNDVTTRLRENELTYYCCKKDLCNFNKQLENGGTSLSEKTVLLLVTPFLAAAWSLHP' A
#
# COMPACT_ATOMS: atom_id res chain seq x y z
N LEU A 1 -14.59 7.77 7.56
CA LEU A 1 -14.30 6.32 7.57
C LEU A 1 -12.92 6.14 8.18
N GLN A 2 -12.77 5.40 9.26
CA GLN A 2 -11.47 5.15 9.90
C GLN A 2 -10.86 3.86 9.35
N VAL A 3 -9.56 3.86 9.04
CA VAL A 3 -8.85 2.72 8.42
C VAL A 3 -7.57 2.43 9.21
N TYR A 4 -7.39 1.18 9.62
CA TYR A 4 -6.23 0.73 10.37
C TYR A 4 -5.38 -0.23 9.52
N ASN A 5 -4.19 0.21 9.11
CA ASN A 5 -3.20 -0.64 8.46
C ASN A 5 -2.09 -0.95 9.47
N LYS A 6 -1.98 -2.22 9.88
CA LYS A 6 -1.03 -2.67 10.91
C LYS A 6 -0.32 -3.95 10.47
N CYS A 7 0.91 -4.14 10.96
CA CYS A 7 1.46 -5.48 11.08
C CYS A 7 0.62 -6.24 12.12
N TRP A 8 0.27 -7.48 11.81
CA TRP A 8 -0.64 -8.26 12.63
C TRP A 8 -0.23 -9.73 12.63
N LYS A 9 -0.59 -10.45 13.69
CA LYS A 9 -0.41 -11.90 13.73
C LYS A 9 -1.65 -12.60 13.20
N PHE A 10 -1.47 -13.67 12.43
CA PHE A 10 -2.58 -14.46 11.90
C PHE A 10 -3.43 -15.12 12.99
N GLU A 11 -2.83 -15.52 14.12
CA GLU A 11 -3.57 -16.05 15.28
C GLU A 11 -4.61 -15.06 15.83
N HIS A 12 -4.41 -13.75 15.61
CA HIS A 12 -5.33 -12.69 16.03
C HIS A 12 -6.16 -12.11 14.88
N CYS A 13 -6.14 -12.74 13.70
CA CYS A 13 -6.92 -12.29 12.56
C CYS A 13 -8.34 -12.87 12.58
N ASN A 14 -9.11 -12.49 13.58
CA ASN A 14 -10.51 -12.86 13.74
C ASN A 14 -11.29 -11.67 14.32
N PHE A 15 -12.61 -11.68 14.16
CA PHE A 15 -13.47 -10.55 14.53
C PHE A 15 -13.26 -10.12 15.99
N ASN A 16 -13.33 -11.07 16.94
CA ASN A 16 -13.24 -10.80 18.38
C ASN A 16 -11.91 -10.15 18.77
N ASP A 17 -10.79 -10.65 18.24
CA ASP A 17 -9.47 -10.13 18.56
C ASP A 17 -9.22 -8.75 17.97
N VAL A 18 -9.71 -8.50 16.75
CA VAL A 18 -9.56 -7.22 16.05
C VAL A 18 -10.40 -6.14 16.72
N THR A 19 -11.69 -6.41 16.99
CA THR A 19 -12.58 -5.44 17.67
C THR A 19 -12.09 -5.09 19.06
N THR A 20 -11.70 -6.07 19.87
CA THR A 20 -11.23 -5.84 21.24
C THR A 20 -9.94 -5.01 21.29
N ARG A 21 -8.97 -5.30 20.40
CA ARG A 21 -7.68 -4.58 20.40
C ARG A 21 -7.78 -3.19 19.81
N LEU A 22 -8.63 -3.00 18.80
CA LEU A 22 -8.86 -1.68 18.20
C LEU A 22 -9.89 -0.84 18.96
N ARG A 23 -10.66 -1.46 19.89
CA ARG A 23 -11.76 -0.84 20.65
C ARG A 23 -12.87 -0.32 19.73
N GLU A 24 -13.20 -1.11 18.72
CA GLU A 24 -14.23 -0.82 17.73
C GLU A 24 -15.36 -1.85 17.84
N ASN A 25 -16.61 -1.42 17.82
CA ASN A 25 -17.76 -2.31 18.02
C ASN A 25 -18.18 -3.04 16.74
N GLU A 26 -18.01 -2.42 15.58
CA GLU A 26 -18.39 -2.97 14.28
C GLU A 26 -17.31 -2.60 13.25
N LEU A 27 -16.76 -3.60 12.56
CA LEU A 27 -15.76 -3.40 11.52
C LEU A 27 -15.72 -4.55 10.52
N THR A 28 -15.11 -4.28 9.37
CA THR A 28 -14.60 -5.31 8.47
C THR A 28 -13.09 -5.40 8.62
N TYR A 29 -12.53 -6.59 8.42
CA TYR A 29 -11.09 -6.81 8.54
C TYR A 29 -10.57 -7.65 7.37
N TYR A 30 -9.29 -7.45 7.07
CA TYR A 30 -8.55 -8.21 6.07
C TYR A 30 -7.11 -8.42 6.56
N CYS A 31 -6.65 -9.66 6.58
CA CYS A 31 -5.24 -9.98 6.82
C CYS A 31 -4.65 -10.71 5.63
N CYS A 32 -3.35 -10.53 5.45
CA CYS A 32 -2.62 -11.01 4.31
C CYS A 32 -1.13 -11.21 4.68
N LYS A 33 -0.42 -12.00 3.86
CA LYS A 33 0.97 -12.46 4.13
C LYS A 33 1.94 -12.20 2.96
N LYS A 34 1.53 -11.36 2.02
CA LYS A 34 2.41 -10.86 0.97
C LYS A 34 2.94 -9.49 1.39
N ASP A 35 4.07 -9.08 0.86
CA ASP A 35 4.60 -7.76 1.18
C ASP A 35 3.62 -6.66 0.78
N LEU A 36 3.47 -5.66 1.66
CA LEU A 36 2.61 -4.48 1.48
C LEU A 36 1.16 -4.77 1.08
N CYS A 37 0.62 -5.94 1.41
CA CYS A 37 -0.70 -6.39 0.94
C CYS A 37 -1.91 -5.75 1.64
N ASN A 38 -1.71 -5.03 2.74
CA ASN A 38 -2.77 -4.45 3.57
C ASN A 38 -3.12 -3.01 3.15
N PHE A 39 -3.03 -2.70 1.85
CA PHE A 39 -3.42 -1.40 1.32
C PHE A 39 -4.93 -1.33 1.09
N ASN A 40 -5.51 -0.16 1.36
CA ASN A 40 -6.93 0.09 1.10
C ASN A 40 -7.14 0.40 -0.38
N LYS A 41 -7.80 -0.50 -1.13
CA LYS A 41 -8.17 -0.27 -2.54
C LYS A 41 -9.03 0.97 -2.77
N GLN A 42 -9.84 1.39 -1.79
CA GLN A 42 -10.61 2.64 -1.95
C GLN A 42 -9.74 3.90 -1.90
N LEU A 43 -8.50 3.82 -1.40
CA LEU A 43 -7.54 4.93 -1.45
C LEU A 43 -6.75 4.98 -2.77
N GLU A 44 -6.79 3.93 -3.61
CA GLU A 44 -6.13 3.91 -4.92
C GLU A 44 -6.79 4.85 -5.94
N ASN A 45 -8.06 5.25 -5.74
CA ASN A 45 -8.65 6.28 -6.59
C ASN A 45 -7.98 7.66 -6.41
N GLY A 46 -7.07 7.83 -5.44
CA GLY A 46 -6.28 9.05 -5.23
C GLY A 46 -4.76 8.85 -5.17
N GLY A 47 -4.27 7.62 -5.01
CA GLY A 47 -2.85 7.30 -4.97
C GLY A 47 -2.43 6.55 -6.23
N THR A 48 -1.68 7.22 -7.10
CA THR A 48 -1.16 6.64 -8.34
C THR A 48 -0.36 5.37 -8.04
N SER A 49 -0.96 4.20 -8.27
CA SER A 49 -0.21 2.98 -8.55
C SER A 49 0.59 3.25 -9.82
N LEU A 50 1.84 3.70 -9.67
CA LEU A 50 2.75 3.88 -10.79
C LEU A 50 3.02 2.49 -11.34
N SER A 51 2.32 2.15 -12.42
CA SER A 51 2.62 0.97 -13.23
C SER A 51 4.13 0.96 -13.52
N GLU A 52 4.77 -0.21 -13.55
CA GLU A 52 6.19 -0.35 -13.90
C GLU A 52 6.55 0.40 -15.20
N LYS A 53 5.60 0.48 -16.13
CA LYS A 53 5.73 1.26 -17.37
C LYS A 53 5.92 2.76 -17.12
N THR A 54 5.25 3.33 -16.11
CA THR A 54 5.35 4.75 -15.76
C THR A 54 6.68 5.06 -15.08
N VAL A 55 7.22 4.14 -14.26
CA VAL A 55 8.57 4.29 -13.69
C VAL A 55 9.63 4.32 -14.79
N LEU A 56 9.55 3.40 -15.76
CA LEU A 56 10.44 3.36 -16.94
C LEU A 56 10.40 4.65 -17.78
N LEU A 57 9.21 5.22 -17.98
CA LEU A 57 9.04 6.48 -18.72
C LEU A 57 9.60 7.70 -17.98
N LEU A 58 9.64 7.67 -16.64
CA LEU A 58 10.20 8.76 -15.85
C LEU A 58 11.73 8.68 -15.79
N VAL A 59 12.31 7.47 -15.70
CA VAL A 59 13.77 7.30 -15.58
C VAL A 59 14.51 7.57 -16.90
N THR A 60 13.89 7.28 -18.04
CA THR A 60 14.49 7.45 -19.37
C THR A 60 14.89 8.89 -19.72
N PRO A 61 14.06 9.93 -19.52
CA PRO A 61 14.46 11.32 -19.80
C PRO A 61 15.56 11.84 -18.87
N PHE A 62 15.60 11.42 -17.60
CA PHE A 62 16.71 11.79 -16.70
C PHE A 62 18.04 11.19 -17.14
N LEU A 63 18.02 9.94 -17.60
CA LEU A 63 19.23 9.29 -18.11
C LEU A 63 19.69 9.99 -19.41
N ALA A 64 18.78 10.26 -20.35
CA ALA A 64 19.09 10.97 -21.59
C ALA A 64 19.70 12.37 -21.34
N ALA A 65 19.16 13.12 -20.36
CA ALA A 65 19.71 14.42 -19.98
C ALA A 65 21.15 14.31 -19.45
N ALA A 66 21.46 13.29 -18.65
CA ALA A 66 22.83 13.05 -18.18
C ALA A 66 23.81 12.74 -19.32
N TRP A 67 23.37 12.02 -20.37
CA TRP A 67 24.20 11.78 -21.56
C TRP A 67 24.41 13.05 -22.39
N SER A 68 23.41 13.92 -22.50
CA SER A 68 23.56 15.21 -23.21
C SER A 68 24.40 16.25 -22.47
N LEU A 69 24.70 16.01 -21.18
CA LEU A 69 25.55 16.86 -20.34
C LEU A 69 26.97 16.28 -20.18
N HIS A 70 27.30 15.17 -20.86
CA HIS A 70 28.68 14.70 -20.95
C HIS A 70 29.43 15.57 -21.98
N PRO A 71 30.51 16.27 -21.59
CA PRO A 71 31.32 17.07 -22.53
C PRO A 71 31.93 16.23 -23.65
#